data_AF-A0A497CN91-F1
#
_entry.id   AF-A0A497CN91-F1
#
_cell.length_a   1.000
_cell.length_b   1.000
_cell.length_c   1.000
_cell.angle_alpha   90.00
_cell.angle_beta   90.00
_cell.angle_gamma   90.00
#
_symmetry.space_group_name_H-M   'P 1'
#
loop_
_entity.id
_entity.type
_entity.pdbx_description
1 polymer ?
#
loop_
_entity_poly.entity_id
_entity_poly.type
_entity_poly.pdbx_seq_one_letter_code
_entity_poly.pdbx_strand_id
1 'polypeptide(L)'
;MSILTLNTMSEKIVTLATLTYMRAQLLSAMLERNGIECFMTNINRIKESPGGVKVNIQEDDAEQAIRIYADFKGSYGKQKQKAVEHMRSIRRILVPVDFTPHSENAAYYALQLAAKLKANIKLVNAYLDPMGNPQSYLESYTYQLNLDKIIREIEEETEKSLEAIAEQLNDKIKKDKLSGVKISWDMNKGNAVNSILAQANEYQPGLIVMGTRGSDLEGIRSFGSVTAQLIEKSLFPILAVPHDYDGHWATLPKRVLYATDFDQTDFTALRRLVSFIKPFDSKLFCVHAAQEDAEVM
;
A
#
# COMPACT_ATOMS: atom_id res chain seq x y z
N MET A 1 62.23 -14.14 24.32
CA MET A 1 61.16 -14.36 23.33
C MET A 1 59.85 -14.06 24.04
N SER A 2 59.35 -12.84 23.84
CA SER A 2 58.23 -12.31 24.60
C SER A 2 56.90 -12.66 23.95
N ILE A 3 55.99 -13.06 24.82
CA ILE A 3 54.60 -13.44 24.61
C ILE A 3 53.83 -12.25 24.04
N LEU A 4 53.18 -12.41 22.89
CA LEU A 4 52.11 -11.53 22.43
C LEU A 4 50.78 -12.19 22.81
N THR A 5 50.24 -11.73 23.93
CA THR A 5 48.88 -11.97 24.37
C THR A 5 47.90 -11.42 23.32
N LEU A 6 47.11 -12.31 22.72
CA LEU A 6 45.89 -11.95 22.02
C LEU A 6 44.97 -11.22 23.00
N ASN A 7 44.78 -9.92 22.79
CA ASN A 7 43.82 -9.14 23.53
C ASN A 7 42.43 -9.52 23.01
N THR A 8 41.79 -10.51 23.64
CA THR A 8 40.36 -10.79 23.47
C THR A 8 39.59 -9.63 24.10
N MET A 9 39.24 -8.62 23.31
CA MET A 9 38.24 -7.64 23.73
C MET A 9 36.91 -8.39 23.89
N SER A 10 36.33 -8.32 25.07
CA SER A 10 35.03 -8.93 25.36
C SER A 10 33.94 -8.21 24.59
N GLU A 11 33.25 -8.89 23.66
CA GLU A 11 32.05 -8.40 22.98
C GLU A 11 30.88 -8.30 23.99
N LYS A 12 30.89 -7.24 24.80
CA LYS A 12 29.89 -7.03 25.82
C LYS A 12 28.69 -6.33 25.21
N ILE A 13 27.52 -6.95 25.32
CA ILE A 13 26.28 -6.46 24.74
C ILE A 13 25.46 -5.80 25.84
N VAL A 14 24.89 -4.62 25.53
CA VAL A 14 24.01 -3.87 26.44
C VAL A 14 22.64 -3.62 25.82
N THR A 15 21.61 -3.56 26.67
CA THR A 15 20.25 -3.18 26.23
C THR A 15 20.14 -1.65 26.19
N LEU A 16 19.97 -1.10 24.99
CA LEU A 16 19.78 0.33 24.79
C LEU A 16 18.36 0.78 25.17
N ALA A 17 17.35 -0.01 24.79
CA ALA A 17 15.96 0.36 25.01
C ALA A 17 15.01 -0.85 25.04
N THR A 18 13.94 -0.71 25.81
CA THR A 18 12.79 -1.62 25.81
C THR A 18 11.58 -0.89 25.23
N LEU A 19 11.05 -1.38 24.12
CA LEU A 19 10.08 -0.68 23.28
C LEU A 19 8.97 -1.60 22.78
N THR A 20 7.89 -1.05 22.25
CA THR A 20 6.95 -1.87 21.44
C THR A 20 7.67 -2.37 20.19
N TYR A 21 7.24 -3.50 19.61
CA TYR A 21 7.87 -4.09 18.44
C TYR A 21 8.11 -3.09 17.30
N MET A 22 7.09 -2.28 16.98
CA MET A 22 7.20 -1.24 15.95
C MET A 22 8.22 -0.16 16.30
N ARG A 23 8.36 0.22 17.58
CA ARG A 23 9.35 1.22 18.01
C ARG A 23 10.76 0.64 18.05
N ALA A 24 10.90 -0.64 18.39
CA ALA A 24 12.16 -1.35 18.33
C ALA A 24 12.68 -1.42 16.88
N GLN A 25 11.83 -1.77 15.91
CA GLN A 25 12.20 -1.79 14.48
C GLN A 25 12.65 -0.41 13.96
N LEU A 26 11.96 0.66 14.35
CA LEU A 26 12.33 2.02 13.93
C LEU A 26 13.67 2.47 14.53
N LEU A 27 13.88 2.19 15.81
CA LEU A 27 15.16 2.49 16.46
C LEU A 27 16.30 1.69 15.83
N SER A 28 16.08 0.39 15.56
CA SER A 28 17.06 -0.46 14.88
C SER A 28 17.47 0.08 13.51
N ALA A 29 16.51 0.45 12.66
CA ALA A 29 16.81 1.03 11.35
C ALA A 29 17.58 2.37 11.44
N MET A 30 17.36 3.16 12.50
CA MET A 30 18.11 4.39 12.72
C MET A 30 19.54 4.13 13.20
N LEU A 31 19.74 3.15 14.08
CA LEU A 31 21.07 2.75 14.54
C LEU A 31 21.91 2.19 13.38
N GLU A 32 21.33 1.28 12.61
CA GLU A 32 21.99 0.66 11.43
C GLU A 32 22.40 1.72 10.40
N ARG A 33 21.54 2.71 10.13
CA ARG A 33 21.86 3.83 9.22
C ARG A 33 23.05 4.67 9.69
N ASN A 34 23.30 4.71 11.00
CA ASN A 34 24.42 5.43 11.60
C ASN A 34 25.62 4.50 11.90
N GLY A 35 25.62 3.29 11.32
CA GLY A 35 26.74 2.34 11.40
C GLY A 35 26.79 1.52 12.69
N ILE A 36 25.74 1.56 13.52
CA ILE A 36 25.69 0.81 14.78
C ILE A 36 24.92 -0.49 14.55
N GLU A 37 25.60 -1.62 14.75
CA GLU A 37 24.97 -2.92 14.69
C GLU A 37 24.07 -3.12 15.91
N CYS A 38 22.85 -3.61 15.68
CA CYS A 38 21.91 -3.85 16.76
C CYS A 38 21.09 -5.11 16.49
N PHE A 39 20.57 -5.70 17.55
CA PHE A 39 19.67 -6.84 17.43
C PHE A 39 18.55 -6.76 18.47
N MET A 40 17.39 -7.24 18.06
CA MET A 40 16.20 -7.24 18.89
C MET A 40 16.07 -8.59 19.62
N THR A 41 15.69 -8.54 20.89
CA THR A 41 15.33 -9.73 21.69
C THR A 41 13.92 -9.57 22.24
N ASN A 42 13.31 -10.68 22.71
CA ASN A 42 11.89 -10.77 23.07
C ASN A 42 10.91 -10.56 21.89
N ILE A 43 11.30 -11.00 20.68
CA ILE A 43 10.47 -10.83 19.46
C ILE A 43 9.28 -11.82 19.41
N ASN A 44 9.30 -12.92 20.18
CA ASN A 44 8.27 -13.96 20.14
C ASN A 44 7.71 -14.32 21.52
N ARG A 45 6.42 -14.06 21.73
CA ARG A 45 5.43 -15.02 22.26
C ARG A 45 4.03 -14.44 22.04
N ILE A 46 3.08 -15.32 21.75
CA ILE A 46 1.67 -15.11 21.33
C ILE A 46 0.79 -14.37 22.38
N LYS A 47 1.41 -13.69 23.36
CA LYS A 47 0.80 -12.71 24.26
C LYS A 47 1.84 -11.64 24.51
N GLU A 48 1.44 -10.38 24.49
CA GLU A 48 2.27 -9.24 24.92
C GLU A 48 2.94 -9.59 26.26
N SER A 49 4.22 -9.97 26.23
CA SER A 49 4.98 -10.12 27.47
C SER A 49 5.10 -8.73 28.09
N PRO A 50 4.91 -8.57 29.41
CA PRO A 50 4.85 -7.28 30.10
C PRO A 50 6.17 -6.47 30.08
N GLY A 51 7.14 -6.85 29.25
CA GLY A 51 8.48 -6.28 29.18
C GLY A 51 8.94 -5.84 27.80
N GLY A 52 8.08 -5.74 26.78
CA GLY A 52 8.42 -5.18 25.46
C GLY A 52 9.54 -5.90 24.68
N VAL A 53 9.86 -5.37 23.50
CA VAL A 53 10.98 -5.78 22.65
C VAL A 53 12.22 -4.99 23.03
N LYS A 54 13.31 -5.68 23.32
CA LYS A 54 14.58 -5.07 23.72
C LYS A 54 15.46 -4.87 22.49
N VAL A 55 16.00 -3.67 22.32
CA VAL A 55 17.03 -3.36 21.32
C VAL A 55 18.37 -3.40 22.03
N ASN A 56 19.26 -4.29 21.59
CA ASN A 56 20.59 -4.47 22.13
C ASN A 56 21.64 -4.02 21.11
N ILE A 57 22.76 -3.52 21.62
CA ILE A 57 23.91 -3.01 20.86
C ILE A 57 25.20 -3.50 21.51
N GLN A 58 26.33 -3.36 20.82
CA GLN A 58 27.64 -3.51 21.45
C GLN A 58 27.91 -2.37 22.44
N GLU A 59 28.57 -2.66 23.56
CA GLU A 59 28.88 -1.66 24.60
C GLU A 59 29.78 -0.54 24.07
N ASP A 60 30.68 -0.84 23.13
CA ASP A 60 31.56 0.13 22.49
C ASP A 60 30.79 1.21 21.70
N ASP A 61 29.61 0.88 21.18
CA ASP A 61 28.73 1.80 20.45
C ASP A 61 27.78 2.58 21.38
N ALA A 62 27.82 2.34 22.70
CA ALA A 62 26.80 2.83 23.63
C ALA A 62 26.68 4.35 23.64
N GLU A 63 27.78 5.10 23.59
CA GLU A 63 27.74 6.57 23.65
C GLU A 63 27.01 7.16 22.43
N GLN A 64 27.36 6.69 21.22
CA GLN A 64 26.73 7.15 19.98
C GLN A 64 25.27 6.68 19.90
N ALA A 65 25.00 5.43 20.29
CA ALA A 65 23.65 4.88 20.31
C ALA A 65 22.73 5.60 21.31
N ILE A 66 23.24 6.03 22.47
CA ILE A 66 22.48 6.82 23.44
C ILE A 66 22.10 8.18 22.85
N ARG A 67 22.98 8.84 22.09
CA ARG A 67 22.66 10.11 21.41
C ARG A 67 21.56 9.92 20.37
N ILE A 68 21.69 8.90 19.52
CA ILE A 68 20.66 8.55 18.52
C ILE A 68 19.33 8.18 19.21
N TYR A 69 19.39 7.45 20.32
CA TYR A 69 18.21 7.10 21.11
C TYR A 69 17.59 8.33 21.79
N ALA A 70 18.41 9.27 22.25
CA ALA A 70 17.96 10.53 22.81
C ALA A 70 17.28 11.41 21.75
N ASP A 71 17.76 11.44 20.50
CA ASP A 71 17.10 12.12 19.37
C ASP A 71 15.79 11.40 18.96
N PHE A 72 15.83 10.06 18.95
CA PHE A 72 14.67 9.20 18.73
C PHE A 72 13.58 9.36 19.81
N LYS A 73 13.99 9.66 21.05
CA LYS A 73 13.10 10.09 22.12
C LYS A 73 12.67 11.54 21.90
N GLY A 74 13.60 12.47 21.78
CA GLY A 74 13.44 13.93 21.71
C GLY A 74 12.54 14.42 20.58
N SER A 75 12.32 13.60 19.56
CA SER A 75 11.23 13.72 18.58
C SER A 75 9.80 13.50 19.16
N TYR A 76 9.54 13.90 20.42
CA TYR A 76 8.22 13.87 21.06
C TYR A 76 7.31 14.95 20.46
N GLY A 77 6.16 14.57 19.87
CA GLY A 77 5.15 15.49 19.32
C GLY A 77 4.89 15.33 17.81
N LYS A 78 3.97 16.16 17.26
CA LYS A 78 3.28 16.15 15.94
C LYS A 78 3.91 15.38 14.74
N GLN A 79 5.24 15.28 14.65
CA GLN A 79 5.94 14.52 13.60
C GLN A 79 5.77 12.99 13.71
N LYS A 80 5.63 12.43 14.93
CA LYS A 80 5.35 10.99 15.14
C LYS A 80 3.92 10.61 14.73
N GLN A 81 2.95 11.49 14.96
CA GLN A 81 1.57 11.27 14.56
C GLN A 81 1.48 11.17 13.04
N LYS A 82 2.11 12.11 12.33
CA LYS A 82 2.27 12.06 10.88
C LYS A 82 2.98 10.80 10.40
N ALA A 83 4.08 10.38 11.03
CA ALA A 83 4.80 9.16 10.63
C ALA A 83 4.01 7.87 10.90
N VAL A 84 3.29 7.78 12.02
CA VAL A 84 2.43 6.64 12.37
C VAL A 84 1.16 6.62 11.51
N GLU A 85 0.55 7.76 11.24
CA GLU A 85 -0.57 7.92 10.31
C GLU A 85 -0.14 7.57 8.88
N HIS A 86 1.05 8.01 8.47
CA HIS A 86 1.65 7.66 7.18
C HIS A 86 1.94 6.16 7.08
N MET A 87 2.46 5.53 8.15
CA MET A 87 2.63 4.07 8.16
C MET A 87 1.29 3.32 8.20
N ARG A 88 0.26 3.87 8.85
CA ARG A 88 -1.11 3.33 8.82
C ARG A 88 -1.78 3.52 7.46
N SER A 89 -1.50 4.61 6.73
CA SER A 89 -2.01 4.80 5.37
C SER A 89 -1.31 3.86 4.39
N ILE A 90 0.02 3.69 4.48
CA ILE A 90 0.77 2.70 3.67
C ILE A 90 0.20 1.27 3.84
N ARG A 91 -0.38 0.95 5.01
CA ARG A 91 -1.04 -0.33 5.29
C ARG A 91 -2.55 -0.34 4.98
N ARG A 92 -3.02 0.56 4.12
CA ARG A 92 -4.39 0.62 3.64
C ARG A 92 -4.38 0.63 2.12
N ILE A 93 -5.03 -0.38 1.54
CA ILE A 93 -5.22 -0.53 0.11
C ILE A 93 -6.71 -0.36 -0.17
N LEU A 94 -7.05 0.59 -1.05
CA LEU A 94 -8.40 0.75 -1.55
C LEU A 94 -8.52 0.02 -2.89
N VAL A 95 -9.56 -0.77 -3.09
CA VAL A 95 -9.77 -1.54 -4.32
C VAL A 95 -11.17 -1.26 -4.86
N PRO A 96 -11.28 -0.34 -5.83
CA PRO A 96 -12.50 -0.19 -6.61
C PRO A 96 -12.85 -1.46 -7.39
N VAL A 97 -14.09 -1.93 -7.25
CA VAL A 97 -14.61 -3.10 -7.96
C VAL A 97 -15.91 -2.75 -8.68
N ASP A 98 -16.07 -3.22 -9.92
CA ASP A 98 -17.28 -3.08 -10.73
C ASP A 98 -17.89 -4.45 -11.10
N PHE A 99 -17.52 -5.49 -10.33
CA PHE A 99 -17.93 -6.90 -10.52
C PHE A 99 -17.55 -7.49 -11.89
N THR A 100 -16.66 -6.81 -12.62
CA THR A 100 -16.04 -7.39 -13.82
C THR A 100 -14.87 -8.28 -13.45
N PRO A 101 -14.52 -9.27 -14.30
CA PRO A 101 -13.36 -10.13 -14.10
C PRO A 101 -12.06 -9.34 -13.88
N HIS A 102 -11.88 -8.20 -14.55
CA HIS A 102 -10.66 -7.39 -14.42
C HIS A 102 -10.58 -6.68 -13.07
N SER A 103 -11.72 -6.26 -12.52
CA SER A 103 -11.77 -5.63 -11.19
C SER A 103 -11.56 -6.65 -10.07
N GLU A 104 -12.12 -7.86 -10.21
CA GLU A 104 -11.86 -8.97 -9.30
C GLU A 104 -10.39 -9.43 -9.36
N ASN A 105 -9.84 -9.53 -10.57
CA ASN A 105 -8.42 -9.83 -10.78
C ASN A 105 -7.51 -8.81 -10.05
N ALA A 106 -7.85 -7.53 -10.12
CA ALA A 106 -7.13 -6.49 -9.38
C ALA A 106 -7.27 -6.65 -7.86
N ALA A 107 -8.42 -7.13 -7.36
CA ALA A 107 -8.62 -7.45 -5.95
C ALA A 107 -7.75 -8.63 -5.50
N TYR A 108 -7.61 -9.67 -6.33
CA TYR A 108 -6.68 -10.77 -6.07
C TYR A 108 -5.21 -10.32 -6.07
N TYR A 109 -4.83 -9.44 -7.01
CA TYR A 109 -3.50 -8.83 -6.99
C TYR A 109 -3.27 -8.02 -5.71
N ALA A 110 -4.26 -7.20 -5.32
CA ALA A 110 -4.22 -6.41 -4.10
C ALA A 110 -4.06 -7.29 -2.86
N LEU A 111 -4.65 -8.49 -2.84
CA LEU A 111 -4.48 -9.46 -1.76
C LEU A 111 -3.02 -9.94 -1.61
N GLN A 112 -2.35 -10.27 -2.72
CA GLN A 112 -0.93 -10.67 -2.68
C GLN A 112 -0.05 -9.53 -2.16
N LEU A 113 -0.32 -8.31 -2.63
CA LEU A 113 0.36 -7.12 -2.18
C LEU A 113 0.12 -6.84 -0.70
N ALA A 114 -1.13 -6.94 -0.26
CA ALA A 114 -1.54 -6.71 1.12
C ALA A 114 -0.86 -7.68 2.08
N ALA A 115 -0.76 -8.97 1.72
CA ALA A 115 -0.11 -9.98 2.54
C ALA A 115 1.38 -9.66 2.77
N LYS A 116 2.07 -9.13 1.76
CA LYS A 116 3.48 -8.75 1.88
C LYS A 116 3.67 -7.45 2.67
N LEU A 117 2.77 -6.49 2.49
CA LEU A 117 2.82 -5.19 3.16
C LEU A 117 2.19 -5.21 4.58
N LYS A 118 1.52 -6.31 4.94
CA LYS A 118 0.66 -6.39 6.14
C LYS A 118 -0.38 -5.27 6.16
N ALA A 119 -1.06 -5.10 5.02
CA ALA A 119 -2.04 -4.05 4.78
C ALA A 119 -3.47 -4.58 4.84
N ASN A 120 -4.40 -3.72 5.21
CA ASN A 120 -5.83 -3.98 5.10
C ASN A 120 -6.31 -3.58 3.70
N ILE A 121 -7.35 -4.28 3.23
CA ILE A 121 -8.05 -4.00 1.98
C ILE A 121 -9.43 -3.46 2.31
N LYS A 122 -9.81 -2.34 1.67
CA LYS A 122 -11.19 -1.89 1.58
C LYS A 122 -11.62 -2.00 0.12
N LEU A 123 -12.53 -2.93 -0.18
CA LEU A 123 -13.22 -2.99 -1.47
C LEU A 123 -14.23 -1.84 -1.53
N VAL A 124 -14.35 -1.18 -2.67
CA VAL A 124 -15.36 -0.14 -2.84
C VAL A 124 -16.09 -0.25 -4.17
N ASN A 125 -17.38 0.02 -4.15
CA ASN A 125 -18.20 0.15 -5.35
C ASN A 125 -18.97 1.47 -5.35
N ALA A 126 -19.15 2.01 -6.55
CA ALA A 126 -20.08 3.11 -6.77
C ALA A 126 -21.27 2.59 -7.58
N TYR A 127 -22.45 2.68 -7.01
CA TYR A 127 -23.69 2.21 -7.64
C TYR A 127 -24.57 3.39 -8.04
N LEU A 128 -25.43 3.17 -9.03
CA LEU A 128 -26.44 4.13 -9.48
C LEU A 128 -25.82 5.48 -9.87
N ASP A 129 -25.10 5.50 -10.99
CA ASP A 129 -24.55 6.73 -11.56
C ASP A 129 -25.67 7.57 -12.22
N PRO A 130 -26.05 8.73 -11.66
CA PRO A 130 -27.14 9.56 -12.19
C PRO A 130 -26.89 10.12 -13.59
N MET A 131 -25.65 10.04 -14.10
CA MET A 131 -25.25 10.42 -15.46
C MET A 131 -24.95 9.19 -16.35
N GLY A 132 -25.11 7.98 -15.82
CA GLY A 132 -24.97 6.71 -16.54
C GLY A 132 -26.08 6.50 -17.58
N ASN A 133 -25.84 5.56 -18.52
CA ASN A 133 -26.59 5.36 -19.76
C ASN A 133 -28.11 5.69 -19.67
N PRO A 134 -28.62 6.70 -20.41
CA PRO A 134 -30.02 7.17 -20.34
C PRO A 134 -31.08 6.09 -20.58
N GLN A 135 -30.72 5.00 -21.29
CA GLN A 135 -31.60 3.86 -21.53
C GLN A 135 -32.05 3.16 -20.25
N SER A 136 -31.20 3.07 -19.22
CA SER A 136 -31.57 2.50 -17.91
C SER A 136 -32.57 3.38 -17.16
N TYR A 137 -32.57 4.69 -17.45
CA TYR A 137 -33.46 5.66 -16.81
C TYR A 137 -34.78 5.86 -17.58
N LEU A 138 -34.79 5.66 -18.90
CA LEU A 138 -36.00 5.85 -19.71
C LEU A 138 -37.07 4.78 -19.40
N GLU A 139 -36.65 3.57 -19.01
CA GLU A 139 -37.56 2.55 -18.46
C GLU A 139 -38.08 2.93 -17.05
N SER A 140 -37.31 3.70 -16.28
CA SER A 140 -37.66 4.11 -14.91
C SER A 140 -38.71 5.24 -14.84
N TYR A 141 -38.82 6.08 -15.89
CA TYR A 141 -39.77 7.19 -15.91
C TYR A 141 -41.25 6.75 -15.97
N THR A 142 -41.52 5.52 -16.38
CA THR A 142 -42.88 4.93 -16.36
C THR A 142 -43.27 4.41 -14.96
N TYR A 143 -42.33 4.34 -14.00
CA TYR A 143 -42.47 3.69 -12.70
C TYR A 143 -42.23 4.62 -11.50
N GLN A 144 -42.81 5.83 -11.51
CA GLN A 144 -42.68 6.80 -10.39
C GLN A 144 -43.16 6.27 -9.03
N LEU A 145 -43.88 5.13 -8.98
CA LEU A 145 -44.35 4.51 -7.73
C LEU A 145 -43.36 3.50 -7.10
N ASN A 146 -42.26 3.11 -7.77
CA ASN A 146 -41.36 2.03 -7.30
C ASN A 146 -39.86 2.41 -7.24
N LEU A 147 -39.49 3.67 -7.45
CA LEU A 147 -38.08 4.10 -7.45
C LEU A 147 -37.34 3.73 -6.17
N ASP A 148 -37.94 3.95 -5.00
CA ASP A 148 -37.32 3.60 -3.71
C ASP A 148 -37.09 2.10 -3.56
N LYS A 149 -37.98 1.27 -4.11
CA LYS A 149 -37.86 -0.18 -4.09
C LYS A 149 -36.72 -0.64 -5.02
N ILE A 150 -36.64 -0.09 -6.23
CA ILE A 150 -35.57 -0.38 -7.20
C ILE A 150 -34.21 0.03 -6.65
N ILE A 151 -34.11 1.20 -6.02
CA ILE A 151 -32.86 1.66 -5.39
C ILE A 151 -32.41 0.68 -4.31
N ARG A 152 -33.32 0.24 -3.44
CA ARG A 152 -33.00 -0.75 -2.40
C ARG A 152 -32.57 -2.10 -2.99
N GLU A 153 -33.23 -2.57 -4.04
CA GLU A 153 -32.84 -3.82 -4.71
C GLU A 153 -31.41 -3.74 -5.28
N ILE A 154 -31.04 -2.62 -5.92
CA ILE A 154 -29.68 -2.38 -6.41
C ILE A 154 -28.68 -2.31 -5.26
N GLU A 155 -29.02 -1.63 -4.17
CA GLU A 155 -28.20 -1.55 -2.95
C GLU A 155 -27.94 -2.95 -2.39
N GLU A 156 -28.99 -3.75 -2.17
CA GLU A 156 -28.88 -5.12 -1.65
C GLU A 156 -28.07 -6.05 -2.58
N GLU A 157 -28.25 -5.95 -3.89
CA GLU A 157 -27.49 -6.75 -4.86
C GLU A 157 -26.00 -6.38 -4.87
N THR A 158 -25.71 -5.07 -4.82
CA THR A 158 -24.35 -4.56 -4.80
C THR A 158 -23.66 -4.93 -3.48
N GLU A 159 -24.38 -4.89 -2.35
CA GLU A 159 -23.91 -5.33 -1.04
C GLU A 159 -23.53 -6.81 -1.06
N LYS A 160 -24.43 -7.68 -1.53
CA LYS A 160 -24.18 -9.12 -1.68
C LYS A 160 -22.99 -9.41 -2.58
N SER A 161 -22.83 -8.65 -3.66
CA SER A 161 -21.70 -8.83 -4.59
C SER A 161 -20.37 -8.45 -3.96
N LEU A 162 -20.33 -7.36 -3.18
CA LEU A 162 -19.14 -6.98 -2.41
C LEU A 162 -18.80 -8.00 -1.33
N GLU A 163 -19.82 -8.49 -0.62
CA GLU A 163 -19.67 -9.53 0.39
C GLU A 163 -19.10 -10.82 -0.23
N ALA A 164 -19.63 -11.25 -1.38
CA ALA A 164 -19.14 -12.43 -2.10
C ALA A 164 -17.66 -12.30 -2.49
N ILE A 165 -17.22 -11.17 -3.04
CA ILE A 165 -15.79 -10.94 -3.34
C ILE A 165 -14.96 -10.97 -2.05
N ALA A 166 -15.43 -10.33 -0.99
CA ALA A 166 -14.72 -10.32 0.29
C ALA A 166 -14.59 -11.73 0.89
N GLU A 167 -15.62 -12.57 0.79
CA GLU A 167 -15.60 -13.97 1.20
C GLU A 167 -14.59 -14.78 0.39
N GLN A 168 -14.61 -14.66 -0.95
CA GLN A 168 -13.66 -15.35 -1.81
C GLN A 168 -12.19 -15.00 -1.47
N LEU A 169 -11.91 -13.72 -1.23
CA LEU A 169 -10.57 -13.27 -0.83
C LEU A 169 -10.22 -13.78 0.57
N ASN A 170 -11.16 -13.81 1.52
CA ASN A 170 -10.96 -14.38 2.86
C ASN A 170 -10.68 -15.89 2.80
N ASP A 171 -11.34 -16.62 1.91
CA ASP A 171 -11.10 -18.04 1.73
C ASP A 171 -9.72 -18.29 1.11
N LYS A 172 -9.28 -17.42 0.19
CA LYS A 172 -7.90 -17.45 -0.29
C LYS A 172 -6.88 -17.12 0.81
N ILE A 173 -7.18 -16.17 1.71
CA ILE A 173 -6.34 -15.90 2.90
C ILE A 173 -6.17 -17.17 3.74
N LYS A 174 -7.27 -17.89 4.04
CA LYS A 174 -7.23 -19.13 4.81
C LYS A 174 -6.44 -20.23 4.08
N LYS A 175 -6.75 -20.45 2.79
CA LYS A 175 -6.14 -21.48 1.96
C LYS A 175 -4.63 -21.30 1.83
N ASP A 176 -4.20 -20.07 1.55
CA ASP A 176 -2.79 -19.73 1.32
C ASP A 176 -2.06 -19.36 2.63
N LYS A 177 -2.75 -19.44 3.79
CA LYS A 177 -2.25 -19.09 5.12
C LYS A 177 -1.64 -17.68 5.20
N LEU A 178 -2.26 -16.73 4.50
CA LEU A 178 -1.85 -15.33 4.53
C LEU A 178 -2.17 -14.72 5.90
N SER A 179 -1.33 -13.80 6.36
CA SER A 179 -1.50 -13.16 7.66
C SER A 179 -1.28 -11.65 7.57
N GLY A 180 -1.91 -10.89 8.47
CA GLY A 180 -1.79 -9.44 8.51
C GLY A 180 -2.63 -8.69 7.46
N VAL A 181 -3.64 -9.34 6.89
CA VAL A 181 -4.63 -8.74 5.98
C VAL A 181 -6.01 -8.81 6.61
N LYS A 182 -6.73 -7.69 6.57
CA LYS A 182 -8.16 -7.64 6.86
C LYS A 182 -8.89 -7.09 5.65
N ILE A 183 -10.02 -7.70 5.31
CA ILE A 183 -10.86 -7.27 4.21
C ILE A 183 -12.11 -6.63 4.80
N SER A 184 -12.44 -5.46 4.26
CA SER A 184 -13.66 -4.73 4.51
C SER A 184 -14.20 -4.25 3.16
N TRP A 185 -15.45 -3.85 3.11
CA TRP A 185 -16.04 -3.29 1.91
C TRP A 185 -16.93 -2.09 2.27
N ASP A 186 -17.23 -1.27 1.27
CA ASP A 186 -18.04 -0.06 1.40
C ASP A 186 -18.66 0.30 0.05
N MET A 187 -19.76 1.03 0.04
CA MET A 187 -20.47 1.36 -1.20
C MET A 187 -21.12 2.74 -1.13
N ASN A 188 -20.92 3.53 -2.19
CA ASN A 188 -21.46 4.89 -2.25
C ASN A 188 -22.29 5.07 -3.51
N LYS A 189 -23.47 5.70 -3.36
CA LYS A 189 -24.29 6.10 -4.50
C LYS A 189 -23.60 7.20 -5.31
N GLY A 190 -23.60 7.09 -6.63
CA GLY A 190 -23.20 8.17 -7.54
C GLY A 190 -22.15 7.77 -8.58
N ASN A 191 -21.56 8.77 -9.22
CA ASN A 191 -20.55 8.56 -10.26
C ASN A 191 -19.29 7.88 -9.72
N ALA A 192 -18.80 6.85 -10.43
CA ALA A 192 -17.68 6.04 -10.00
C ALA A 192 -16.42 6.85 -9.62
N VAL A 193 -15.98 7.77 -10.47
CA VAL A 193 -14.75 8.54 -10.22
C VAL A 193 -14.90 9.38 -8.96
N ASN A 194 -16.01 10.11 -8.83
CA ASN A 194 -16.24 10.99 -7.67
C ASN A 194 -16.42 10.21 -6.37
N SER A 195 -17.19 9.11 -6.41
CA SER A 195 -17.42 8.24 -5.24
C SER A 195 -16.12 7.61 -4.77
N ILE A 196 -15.30 7.07 -5.69
CA ILE A 196 -14.00 6.47 -5.35
C ILE A 196 -13.04 7.51 -4.77
N LEU A 197 -12.97 8.72 -5.35
CA LEU A 197 -12.13 9.80 -4.82
C LEU A 197 -12.60 10.26 -3.43
N ALA A 198 -13.91 10.34 -3.21
CA ALA A 198 -14.48 10.67 -1.90
C ALA A 198 -14.12 9.61 -0.85
N GLN A 199 -14.31 8.33 -1.18
CA GLN A 199 -13.92 7.21 -0.31
C GLN A 199 -12.41 7.15 -0.08
N ALA A 200 -11.59 7.46 -1.09
CA ALA A 200 -10.14 7.56 -0.92
C ALA A 200 -9.75 8.71 0.02
N ASN A 201 -10.39 9.88 -0.10
CA ASN A 201 -10.17 11.01 0.80
C ASN A 201 -10.58 10.70 2.24
N GLU A 202 -11.65 9.94 2.46
CA GLU A 202 -12.04 9.51 3.80
C GLU A 202 -11.11 8.41 4.34
N TYR A 203 -10.85 7.38 3.53
CA TYR A 203 -10.10 6.21 3.93
C TYR A 203 -8.59 6.44 4.01
N GLN A 204 -8.06 7.47 3.32
CA GLN A 204 -6.64 7.83 3.25
C GLN A 204 -5.75 6.61 2.94
N PRO A 205 -5.97 5.91 1.79
CA PRO A 205 -5.16 4.76 1.41
C PRO A 205 -3.74 5.17 1.05
N GLY A 206 -2.80 4.26 1.26
CA GLY A 206 -1.43 4.41 0.76
C GLY A 206 -1.32 4.03 -0.72
N LEU A 207 -2.29 3.25 -1.21
CA LEU A 207 -2.37 2.80 -2.58
C LEU A 207 -3.83 2.50 -2.97
N ILE A 208 -4.22 2.89 -4.16
CA ILE A 208 -5.44 2.43 -4.82
C ILE A 208 -5.02 1.38 -5.86
N VAL A 209 -5.62 0.19 -5.84
CA VAL A 209 -5.35 -0.87 -6.82
C VAL A 209 -6.59 -1.07 -7.68
N MET A 210 -6.45 -1.00 -9.00
CA MET A 210 -7.57 -1.13 -9.94
C MET A 210 -7.22 -1.96 -11.16
N GLY A 211 -8.23 -2.60 -11.73
CA GLY A 211 -8.10 -3.27 -13.01
C GLY A 211 -8.09 -2.28 -14.18
N THR A 212 -7.41 -2.66 -15.25
CA THR A 212 -7.63 -2.08 -16.58
C THR A 212 -8.56 -2.96 -17.38
N ARG A 213 -9.31 -2.40 -18.34
CA ARG A 213 -10.17 -3.21 -19.22
C ARG A 213 -9.42 -3.88 -20.37
N GLY A 214 -8.31 -3.30 -20.84
CA GLY A 214 -7.69 -3.71 -22.09
C GLY A 214 -8.57 -3.31 -23.28
N SER A 215 -7.99 -2.74 -24.31
CA SER A 215 -8.67 -2.47 -25.58
C SER A 215 -7.64 -2.27 -26.69
N ASP A 216 -8.08 -2.30 -27.94
CA ASP A 216 -7.25 -1.97 -29.11
C ASP A 216 -6.86 -0.48 -29.18
N LEU A 217 -7.18 0.31 -28.13
CA LEU A 217 -6.83 1.73 -28.03
C LEU A 217 -5.39 1.91 -27.54
N GLU A 218 -4.74 2.99 -27.97
CA GLU A 218 -3.36 3.28 -27.55
C GLU A 218 -3.27 4.07 -26.23
N GLY A 219 -2.17 3.86 -25.51
CA GLY A 219 -1.82 4.62 -24.29
C GLY A 219 -2.78 4.44 -23.13
N ILE A 220 -2.96 5.48 -22.32
CA ILE A 220 -3.84 5.48 -21.12
C ILE A 220 -5.31 5.16 -21.46
N ARG A 221 -5.75 5.33 -22.71
CA ARG A 221 -7.14 5.07 -23.11
C ARG A 221 -7.48 3.58 -23.07
N SER A 222 -6.49 2.69 -23.16
CA SER A 222 -6.70 1.24 -22.99
C SER A 222 -7.01 0.83 -21.54
N PHE A 223 -6.78 1.73 -20.58
CA PHE A 223 -6.96 1.42 -19.17
C PHE A 223 -8.45 1.40 -18.77
N GLY A 224 -9.31 2.01 -19.59
CA GLY A 224 -10.72 2.26 -19.30
C GLY A 224 -10.95 3.66 -18.74
N SER A 225 -12.15 4.20 -19.00
CA SER A 225 -12.48 5.61 -18.71
C SER A 225 -12.40 5.97 -17.22
N VAL A 226 -12.79 5.06 -16.32
CA VAL A 226 -12.72 5.27 -14.87
C VAL A 226 -11.28 5.24 -14.40
N THR A 227 -10.49 4.24 -14.82
CA THR A 227 -9.08 4.10 -14.44
C THR A 227 -8.24 5.28 -14.92
N ALA A 228 -8.41 5.69 -16.18
CA ALA A 228 -7.72 6.86 -16.73
C ALA A 228 -8.04 8.16 -15.97
N GLN A 229 -9.32 8.42 -15.69
CA GLN A 229 -9.73 9.63 -14.95
C GLN A 229 -9.26 9.64 -13.50
N LEU A 230 -9.20 8.47 -12.85
CA LEU A 230 -8.67 8.38 -11.50
C LEU A 230 -7.16 8.61 -11.47
N ILE A 231 -6.40 8.11 -12.44
CA ILE A 231 -4.97 8.39 -12.59
C ILE A 231 -4.72 9.90 -12.70
N GLU A 232 -5.57 10.60 -13.47
CA GLU A 232 -5.46 12.05 -13.66
C GLU A 232 -5.82 12.86 -12.41
N LYS A 233 -6.83 12.42 -11.63
CA LYS A 233 -7.44 13.23 -10.56
C LYS A 233 -7.03 12.83 -9.14
N SER A 234 -6.48 11.64 -8.93
CA SER A 234 -6.19 11.11 -7.60
C SER A 234 -4.98 11.78 -6.96
N LEU A 235 -5.11 12.14 -5.68
CA LEU A 235 -4.00 12.56 -4.83
C LEU A 235 -3.22 11.37 -4.25
N PHE A 236 -3.74 10.15 -4.43
CA PHE A 236 -3.18 8.90 -3.93
C PHE A 236 -2.56 8.09 -5.07
N PRO A 237 -1.44 7.37 -4.83
CA PRO A 237 -0.86 6.49 -5.84
C PRO A 237 -1.87 5.45 -6.33
N ILE A 238 -1.91 5.23 -7.64
CA ILE A 238 -2.74 4.20 -8.29
C ILE A 238 -1.83 3.14 -8.90
N LEU A 239 -2.13 1.88 -8.61
CA LEU A 239 -1.57 0.73 -9.29
C LEU A 239 -2.64 0.14 -10.22
N ALA A 240 -2.43 0.31 -11.52
CA ALA A 240 -3.28 -0.28 -12.55
C ALA A 240 -2.78 -1.70 -12.87
N VAL A 241 -3.65 -2.70 -12.70
CA VAL A 241 -3.38 -4.11 -12.96
C VAL A 241 -3.89 -4.44 -14.37
N PRO A 242 -3.00 -4.84 -15.30
CA PRO A 242 -3.39 -5.24 -16.64
C PRO A 242 -4.44 -6.35 -16.63
N HIS A 243 -5.39 -6.29 -17.56
CA HIS A 243 -6.52 -7.22 -17.68
C HIS A 243 -6.08 -8.69 -17.90
N ASP A 244 -4.92 -8.86 -18.52
CA ASP A 244 -4.25 -10.10 -18.92
C ASP A 244 -3.17 -10.55 -17.91
N TYR A 245 -2.93 -9.75 -16.86
CA TYR A 245 -2.04 -10.14 -15.78
C TYR A 245 -2.80 -10.95 -14.73
N ASP A 246 -2.31 -12.13 -14.37
CA ASP A 246 -2.97 -12.99 -13.40
C ASP A 246 -2.72 -12.58 -11.94
N GLY A 247 -3.74 -12.01 -11.30
CA GLY A 247 -3.74 -11.59 -9.91
C GLY A 247 -3.76 -12.75 -8.90
N HIS A 248 -4.24 -13.94 -9.27
CA HIS A 248 -4.41 -15.06 -8.32
C HIS A 248 -3.09 -15.67 -7.88
N TRP A 249 -2.09 -15.65 -8.78
CA TRP A 249 -0.73 -16.14 -8.56
C TRP A 249 0.32 -15.05 -8.79
N ALA A 250 -0.08 -13.79 -8.60
CA ALA A 250 0.78 -12.63 -8.83
C ALA A 250 2.10 -12.76 -8.06
N THR A 251 3.20 -12.68 -8.81
CA THR A 251 4.52 -12.48 -8.23
C THR A 251 4.78 -11.00 -8.11
N LEU A 252 5.15 -10.55 -6.91
CA LEU A 252 5.47 -9.14 -6.70
C LEU A 252 6.66 -8.74 -7.58
N PRO A 253 6.64 -7.52 -8.15
CA PRO A 253 7.55 -7.16 -9.24
C PRO A 253 9.00 -7.18 -8.78
N LYS A 254 9.84 -8.00 -9.41
CA LYS A 254 11.29 -8.06 -9.15
C LYS A 254 12.09 -6.98 -9.88
N ARG A 255 11.51 -6.44 -10.95
CA ARG A 255 12.08 -5.35 -11.74
C ARG A 255 11.01 -4.29 -11.88
N VAL A 256 11.36 -3.07 -11.54
CA VAL A 256 10.48 -1.91 -11.60
C VAL A 256 11.17 -0.89 -12.49
N LEU A 257 10.46 -0.42 -13.52
CA LEU A 257 10.92 0.64 -14.39
C LEU A 257 10.25 1.94 -13.97
N TYR A 258 11.03 3.00 -13.83
CA TYR A 258 10.55 4.35 -13.55
C TYR A 258 10.88 5.26 -14.73
N ALA A 259 9.86 5.78 -15.39
CA ALA A 259 10.02 6.83 -16.39
C ALA A 259 10.24 8.16 -15.66
N THR A 260 11.33 8.87 -15.98
CA THR A 260 11.77 10.08 -15.29
C THR A 260 12.07 11.19 -16.28
N ASP A 261 11.70 12.41 -15.92
CA ASP A 261 12.09 13.64 -16.63
C ASP A 261 13.26 14.35 -15.90
N PHE A 262 13.80 13.71 -14.84
CA PHE A 262 14.83 14.19 -13.93
C PHE A 262 14.52 15.54 -13.26
N ASP A 263 13.23 15.79 -12.99
CA ASP A 263 12.79 17.02 -12.35
C ASP A 263 12.64 16.90 -10.81
N GLN A 264 12.15 17.96 -10.15
CA GLN A 264 11.95 17.93 -8.70
C GLN A 264 10.78 17.02 -8.26
N THR A 265 9.81 16.80 -9.14
CA THR A 265 8.66 15.93 -8.85
C THR A 265 9.10 14.47 -8.77
N ASP A 266 10.08 14.08 -9.60
CA ASP A 266 10.68 12.76 -9.60
C ASP A 266 11.32 12.40 -8.26
N PHE A 267 11.99 13.34 -7.58
CA PHE A 267 12.58 13.06 -6.27
C PHE A 267 11.54 12.57 -5.25
N THR A 268 10.35 13.19 -5.24
CA THR A 268 9.27 12.82 -4.33
C THR A 268 8.63 11.50 -4.74
N ALA A 269 8.39 11.29 -6.03
CA ALA A 269 7.80 10.07 -6.57
C ALA A 269 8.72 8.86 -6.37
N LEU A 270 10.00 8.97 -6.74
CA LEU A 270 11.03 7.94 -6.53
C LEU A 270 11.18 7.56 -5.06
N ARG A 271 11.21 8.55 -4.14
CA ARG A 271 11.29 8.26 -2.71
C ARG A 271 10.10 7.44 -2.21
N ARG A 272 8.89 7.75 -2.68
CA ARG A 272 7.68 6.97 -2.36
C ARG A 272 7.76 5.57 -2.98
N LEU A 273 8.17 5.47 -4.24
CA LEU A 273 8.32 4.20 -4.95
C LEU A 273 9.34 3.29 -4.28
N VAL A 274 10.54 3.79 -3.95
CA VAL A 274 11.58 3.04 -3.22
C VAL A 274 11.03 2.50 -1.90
N SER A 275 10.29 3.32 -1.15
CA SER A 275 9.67 2.91 0.11
C SER A 275 8.64 1.80 -0.09
N PHE A 276 7.88 1.86 -1.19
CA PHE A 276 6.88 0.87 -1.56
C PHE A 276 7.50 -0.46 -2.02
N ILE A 277 8.56 -0.44 -2.83
CA ILE A 277 9.15 -1.65 -3.43
C ILE A 277 10.20 -2.33 -2.54
N LYS A 278 10.72 -1.63 -1.51
CA LYS A 278 11.72 -2.18 -0.57
C LYS A 278 11.34 -3.55 0.02
N PRO A 279 10.09 -3.82 0.44
CA PRO A 279 9.69 -5.13 0.97
C PRO A 279 9.75 -6.27 -0.05
N PHE A 280 9.80 -5.96 -1.34
CA PHE A 280 9.72 -6.94 -2.44
C PHE A 280 11.09 -7.40 -2.93
N ASP A 281 12.16 -6.77 -2.46
CA ASP A 281 13.52 -6.97 -2.99
C ASP A 281 13.55 -6.75 -4.52
N SER A 282 12.96 -5.64 -4.94
CA SER A 282 12.88 -5.22 -6.34
C SER A 282 14.11 -4.44 -6.76
N LYS A 283 14.57 -4.65 -8.00
CA LYS A 283 15.51 -3.75 -8.67
C LYS A 283 14.76 -2.62 -9.37
N LEU A 284 15.16 -1.38 -9.08
CA LEU A 284 14.63 -0.19 -9.72
C LEU A 284 15.55 0.23 -10.88
N PHE A 285 14.96 0.41 -12.06
CA PHE A 285 15.60 0.93 -13.26
C PHE A 285 14.95 2.28 -13.57
N CYS A 286 15.75 3.30 -13.85
CA CYS A 286 15.23 4.59 -14.31
C CYS A 286 15.49 4.72 -15.81
N VAL A 287 14.48 5.16 -16.55
CA VAL A 287 14.59 5.46 -17.99
C VAL A 287 14.12 6.89 -18.21
N HIS A 288 14.95 7.63 -18.93
CA HIS A 288 14.64 8.96 -19.41
C HIS A 288 14.60 8.93 -20.93
N ALA A 289 13.53 9.44 -21.52
CA ALA A 289 13.40 9.60 -22.95
C ALA A 289 13.63 11.07 -23.29
N ALA A 290 14.76 11.36 -23.94
CA ALA A 290 15.06 12.69 -24.48
C ALA A 290 14.82 12.68 -25.98
N GLN A 291 14.21 13.73 -26.51
CA GLN A 291 14.18 13.97 -27.95
C GLN A 291 15.52 14.59 -28.35
N GLU A 292 16.18 14.05 -29.37
CA GLU A 292 17.36 14.69 -29.96
C GLU A 292 16.93 16.04 -30.53
N ASP A 293 17.50 17.13 -30.03
CA ASP A 293 17.31 18.45 -30.62
C ASP A 293 17.80 18.38 -32.07
N ALA A 294 16.90 18.63 -33.02
CA ALA A 294 17.30 18.82 -34.41
C ALA A 294 18.26 20.01 -34.45
N GLU A 295 19.53 19.77 -34.78
CA GLU A 295 20.51 20.83 -35.03
C GLU A 295 19.87 21.87 -35.95
N VAL A 296 19.68 23.07 -35.42
CA VAL A 296 19.30 24.23 -36.22
C VAL A 296 20.51 24.54 -37.09
N MET A 297 20.49 24.03 -38.33
CA MET A 297 21.38 24.47 -39.40
C MET A 297 21.07 25.92 -39.81
#